data_AF-A0A4Y6PR11-F1
#
_entry.id   AF-A0A4Y6PR11-F1
#
_cell.length_a   1.000
_cell.length_b   1.000
_cell.length_c   1.000
_cell.angle_alpha   90.00
_cell.angle_beta   90.00
_cell.angle_gamma   90.00
#
_symmetry.space_group_name_H-M   'P 1'
#
loop_
_entity.id
_entity.type
_entity.pdbx_description
1 polymer ?
#
loop_
_entity_poly.entity_id
_entity_poly.type
_entity_poly.pdbx_seq_one_letter_code
_entity_poly.pdbx_strand_id
1 'polypeptide(L)'
;MRRRRRHIKKRRRAWLRGGVLALVLTALFAGCQTRQSTVPAELREGESPDYRSLLADEPARLRPRNHEVGWLERHGVAARAMSSDCMSCHQEEDCASCHTENLAKPLTVHPPNFETIHAIDAHLDQDNCTDCHKVETFCASCHIRTRVSAIEPNDPPTRVEFHPPGWLNASSPNNHGVAARRNITDCASCHQERDCVTCHQGINPHPPQFRLNCGRWLEADPRACVTCHADLSALKRRCL
;
A
#
# COMPACT_ATOMS: atom_id res chain seq x y z
N MET A 1 -15.48 -63.80 -31.85
CA MET A 1 -14.27 -63.35 -31.10
C MET A 1 -14.23 -61.86 -30.70
N ARG A 2 -15.37 -61.15 -30.48
CA ARG A 2 -15.37 -59.68 -30.19
C ARG A 2 -15.83 -59.27 -28.77
N ARG A 3 -16.41 -60.18 -27.97
CA ARG A 3 -16.95 -59.85 -26.62
C ARG A 3 -15.92 -59.92 -25.46
N ARG A 4 -14.89 -60.78 -25.53
CA ARG A 4 -13.90 -60.95 -24.43
C ARG A 4 -12.96 -59.76 -24.22
N ARG A 5 -12.66 -58.96 -25.26
CA ARG A 5 -11.69 -57.84 -25.17
C ARG A 5 -12.25 -56.59 -24.45
N ARG A 6 -13.57 -56.42 -24.32
CA ARG A 6 -14.18 -55.24 -23.67
C ARG A 6 -14.15 -55.32 -22.13
N HIS A 7 -14.20 -56.51 -21.54
CA HIS A 7 -14.17 -56.67 -20.08
C HIS A 7 -12.82 -56.37 -19.45
N ILE A 8 -11.71 -56.63 -20.16
CA ILE A 8 -10.35 -56.39 -19.65
C ILE A 8 -10.03 -54.89 -19.56
N LYS A 9 -10.50 -54.08 -20.54
CA LYS A 9 -10.30 -52.61 -20.53
C LYS A 9 -11.09 -51.90 -19.43
N LYS A 10 -12.28 -52.41 -19.04
CA LYS A 10 -13.09 -51.82 -17.96
C LYS A 10 -12.48 -52.04 -16.57
N ARG A 11 -11.87 -53.21 -16.32
CA ARG A 11 -11.22 -53.52 -15.04
C ARG A 11 -9.94 -52.71 -14.77
N ARG A 12 -9.15 -52.39 -15.81
CA ARG A 12 -7.91 -51.58 -15.66
C ARG A 12 -8.16 -50.11 -15.29
N ARG A 13 -9.31 -49.53 -15.67
CA ARG A 13 -9.65 -48.13 -15.32
C ARG A 13 -10.16 -47.95 -13.89
N ALA A 14 -10.64 -49.02 -13.25
CA ALA A 14 -11.09 -48.97 -11.85
C ALA A 14 -9.91 -48.94 -10.87
N TRP A 15 -8.82 -49.63 -11.18
CA TRP A 15 -7.62 -49.68 -10.33
C TRP A 15 -6.84 -48.35 -10.30
N LEU A 16 -6.82 -47.60 -11.41
CA LEU A 16 -6.12 -46.31 -11.48
C LEU A 16 -6.85 -45.16 -10.75
N ARG A 17 -8.15 -45.30 -10.47
CA ARG A 17 -8.93 -44.28 -9.74
C ARG A 17 -9.03 -44.56 -8.23
N GLY A 18 -8.89 -45.82 -7.81
CA GLY A 18 -8.88 -46.19 -6.38
C GLY A 18 -7.52 -46.01 -5.68
N GLY A 19 -6.41 -46.20 -6.40
CA GLY A 19 -5.06 -46.12 -5.81
C GLY A 19 -4.53 -44.71 -5.54
N VAL A 20 -5.02 -43.70 -6.27
CA VAL A 20 -4.58 -42.30 -6.11
C VAL A 20 -5.30 -41.59 -4.95
N LEU A 21 -6.51 -42.05 -4.59
CA LEU A 21 -7.30 -41.44 -3.51
C LEU A 21 -6.85 -41.89 -2.10
N ALA A 22 -6.16 -43.03 -1.98
CA ALA A 22 -5.72 -43.59 -0.71
C ALA A 22 -4.33 -43.08 -0.24
N LEU A 23 -3.57 -42.39 -1.10
CA LEU A 23 -2.25 -41.82 -0.76
C LEU A 23 -2.28 -40.34 -0.37
N VAL A 24 -3.46 -39.70 -0.36
CA VAL A 24 -3.63 -38.27 0.01
C VAL A 24 -4.17 -38.10 1.44
N LEU A 25 -4.53 -39.20 2.14
CA LEU A 25 -5.25 -39.15 3.42
C LEU A 25 -4.41 -39.47 4.68
N THR A 26 -3.08 -39.63 4.58
CA THR A 26 -2.21 -39.96 5.72
C THR A 26 -1.04 -38.99 5.92
N ALA A 27 -1.17 -37.72 5.53
CA ALA A 27 -0.12 -36.71 5.68
C ALA A 27 -0.59 -35.39 6.33
N LEU A 28 -1.69 -35.40 7.11
CA LEU A 28 -2.29 -34.17 7.68
C LEU A 28 -2.31 -34.06 9.22
N PHE A 29 -1.71 -34.99 9.98
CA PHE A 29 -1.75 -34.91 11.46
C PHE A 29 -0.44 -35.25 12.18
N ALA A 30 0.71 -35.07 11.53
CA ALA A 30 2.02 -35.18 12.20
C ALA A 30 2.83 -33.90 11.95
N GLY A 31 2.59 -32.85 12.76
CA GLY A 31 3.45 -31.67 12.72
C GLY A 31 2.86 -30.33 13.15
N CYS A 32 2.02 -30.27 14.18
CA CYS A 32 1.80 -29.01 14.93
C CYS A 32 1.51 -29.34 16.40
N GLN A 33 2.47 -29.94 17.08
CA GLN A 33 2.55 -29.80 18.53
C GLN A 33 3.12 -28.42 18.81
N THR A 34 2.27 -27.41 18.88
CA THR A 34 2.59 -26.15 19.53
C THR A 34 3.04 -26.49 20.94
N ARG A 35 4.32 -26.26 21.27
CA ARG A 35 4.76 -26.27 22.67
C ARG A 35 3.89 -25.24 23.38
N GLN A 36 3.04 -25.70 24.29
CA GLN A 36 2.41 -24.82 25.26
C GLN A 36 3.53 -24.28 26.13
N SER A 37 3.91 -23.03 25.87
CA SER A 37 4.73 -22.25 26.78
C SER A 37 3.94 -22.11 28.08
N THR A 38 4.32 -22.86 29.10
CA THR A 38 3.91 -22.57 30.47
C THR A 38 4.67 -21.32 30.90
N VAL A 39 4.15 -20.15 30.56
CA VAL A 39 4.61 -18.88 31.14
C VAL A 39 4.00 -18.81 32.55
N PRO A 40 4.79 -18.71 33.62
CA PRO A 40 4.25 -18.53 34.97
C PRO A 40 3.42 -17.25 35.01
N ALA A 41 2.29 -17.31 35.71
CA ALA A 41 1.32 -16.22 35.86
C ALA A 41 1.81 -15.12 36.83
N GLU A 42 3.01 -14.57 36.60
CA GLU A 42 3.57 -13.45 37.37
C GLU A 42 4.19 -12.41 36.45
N LEU A 43 3.37 -11.81 35.59
CA LEU A 43 3.62 -10.45 35.10
C LEU A 43 2.31 -9.68 35.22
N ARG A 44 2.14 -9.02 36.37
CA ARG A 44 1.09 -8.03 36.60
C ARG A 44 1.19 -6.92 35.56
N GLU A 45 0.07 -6.51 35.02
CA GLU A 45 -0.08 -5.26 34.29
C GLU A 45 0.41 -4.09 35.18
N GLY A 46 1.35 -3.27 34.70
CA GLY A 46 1.63 -1.98 35.35
C GLY A 46 3.03 -1.39 35.23
N GLU A 47 4.07 -2.14 34.89
CA GLU A 47 5.44 -1.60 34.90
C GLU A 47 6.01 -1.53 33.49
N SER A 48 5.95 -0.35 32.85
CA SER A 48 6.84 -0.08 31.72
C SER A 48 8.28 -0.09 32.26
N PRO A 49 9.24 -0.79 31.65
CA PRO A 49 10.61 -0.75 32.13
C PRO A 49 11.09 0.70 32.15
N ASP A 50 11.34 1.23 33.35
CA ASP A 50 11.99 2.52 33.54
C ASP A 50 13.34 2.48 32.81
N TYR A 51 13.60 3.51 32.01
CA TYR A 51 14.86 3.74 31.30
C TYR A 51 16.08 3.76 32.24
N ARG A 52 15.89 3.89 33.56
CA ARG A 52 16.93 3.79 34.59
C ARG A 52 17.36 2.37 34.96
N SER A 53 16.65 1.33 34.53
CA SER A 53 17.03 -0.07 34.81
C SER A 53 18.26 -0.55 34.00
N LEU A 54 18.78 0.26 33.08
CA LEU A 54 19.96 -0.04 32.28
C LEU A 54 21.31 0.30 32.96
N LEU A 55 21.30 0.70 34.23
CA LEU A 55 22.52 1.06 34.97
C LEU A 55 22.88 0.11 36.12
N ALA A 56 22.15 -1.00 36.30
CA ALA A 56 22.47 -2.00 37.31
C ALA A 56 23.38 -3.10 36.73
N ASP A 57 24.69 -2.83 36.80
CA ASP A 57 25.76 -3.73 37.28
C ASP A 57 25.71 -5.23 36.89
N GLU A 58 25.81 -5.52 35.59
CA GLU A 58 26.19 -6.84 35.06
C GLU A 58 27.30 -6.66 34.00
N PRO A 59 28.30 -7.55 33.94
CA PRO A 59 29.54 -7.31 33.20
C PRO A 59 29.24 -7.05 31.73
N ALA A 60 29.83 -5.96 31.21
CA ALA A 60 29.73 -5.44 29.85
C ALA A 60 29.40 -6.52 28.80
N ARG A 61 28.09 -6.73 28.58
CA ARG A 61 27.57 -7.53 27.46
C ARG A 61 27.94 -6.77 26.19
N LEU A 62 28.83 -7.37 25.40
CA LEU A 62 29.34 -6.98 24.08
C LEU A 62 28.50 -5.89 23.38
N ARG A 63 28.64 -4.64 23.82
CA ARG A 63 27.92 -3.50 23.27
C ARG A 63 28.90 -2.77 22.35
N PRO A 64 28.79 -2.91 21.02
CA PRO A 64 29.70 -2.23 20.12
C PRO A 64 29.51 -0.71 20.19
N ARG A 65 30.53 0.05 19.77
CA ARG A 65 30.56 1.52 19.86
C ARG A 65 29.39 2.21 19.13
N ASN A 66 28.72 1.55 18.20
CA ASN A 66 27.54 2.10 17.53
C ASN A 66 26.29 2.14 18.43
N HIS A 67 26.28 1.48 19.59
CA HIS A 67 25.16 1.47 20.55
C HIS A 67 25.33 2.57 21.62
N GLU A 68 25.48 3.81 21.16
CA GLU A 68 25.65 5.01 21.98
C GLU A 68 24.31 5.72 22.26
N VAL A 69 24.38 6.77 23.09
CA VAL A 69 23.26 7.69 23.30
C VAL A 69 22.86 8.32 21.96
N GLY A 70 21.58 8.20 21.60
CA GLY A 70 21.04 8.65 20.32
C GLY A 70 21.07 7.61 19.19
N TRP A 71 21.16 6.32 19.54
CA TRP A 71 21.06 5.20 18.60
C TRP A 71 19.76 5.26 17.77
N LEU A 72 18.61 5.56 18.40
CA LEU A 72 17.31 5.58 17.71
C LEU A 72 17.28 6.58 16.54
N GLU A 73 17.99 7.70 16.66
CA GLU A 73 18.03 8.75 15.66
C GLU A 73 19.04 8.46 14.53
N ARG A 74 20.09 7.68 14.80
CA ARG A 74 21.23 7.50 13.87
C ARG A 74 21.35 6.10 13.27
N HIS A 75 20.69 5.10 13.85
CA HIS A 75 20.81 3.72 13.40
C HIS A 75 20.35 3.52 11.96
N GLY A 76 19.38 4.30 11.47
CA GLY A 76 18.88 4.17 10.10
C GLY A 76 19.93 4.42 9.01
N VAL A 77 20.94 5.27 9.25
CA VAL A 77 22.04 5.48 8.30
C VAL A 77 23.02 4.31 8.35
N ALA A 78 23.35 3.84 9.56
CA ALA A 78 24.21 2.68 9.77
C ALA A 78 23.59 1.40 9.21
N ALA A 79 22.33 1.11 9.51
CA ALA A 79 21.61 -0.07 9.06
C ALA A 79 21.51 -0.14 7.52
N ARG A 80 21.37 0.99 6.82
CA ARG A 80 21.39 1.02 5.35
C ARG A 80 22.76 0.72 4.76
N ALA A 81 23.83 1.16 5.43
CA ALA A 81 25.20 1.01 4.93
C ALA A 81 25.82 -0.35 5.30
N MET A 82 25.43 -0.92 6.44
CA MET A 82 26.12 -2.05 7.09
C MET A 82 25.15 -2.96 7.86
N SER A 83 24.00 -3.29 7.26
CA SER A 83 23.01 -4.21 7.86
C SER A 83 23.60 -5.57 8.23
N SER A 84 24.54 -6.10 7.43
CA SER A 84 25.22 -7.36 7.69
C SER A 84 26.01 -7.37 9.01
N ASP A 85 26.54 -6.22 9.42
CA ASP A 85 27.33 -6.11 10.65
C ASP A 85 26.43 -6.22 11.87
N CYS A 86 25.19 -5.70 11.78
CA CYS A 86 24.17 -5.85 12.80
C CYS A 86 23.74 -7.31 12.96
N MET A 87 23.59 -8.03 11.83
CA MET A 87 23.17 -9.43 11.80
C MET A 87 24.19 -10.41 12.42
N SER A 88 25.39 -9.94 12.76
CA SER A 88 26.37 -10.74 13.49
C SER A 88 25.97 -11.01 14.94
N CYS A 89 25.12 -10.15 15.52
CA CYS A 89 24.61 -10.24 16.88
C CYS A 89 23.08 -10.23 16.96
N HIS A 90 22.40 -9.62 15.98
CA HIS A 90 20.96 -9.44 15.95
C HIS A 90 20.29 -10.33 14.90
N GLN A 91 19.02 -10.64 15.12
CA GLN A 91 18.14 -11.36 14.21
C GLN A 91 17.17 -10.38 13.54
N GLU A 92 16.53 -10.80 12.45
CA GLU A 92 15.55 -9.97 11.73
C GLU A 92 14.38 -9.52 12.64
N GLU A 93 14.00 -10.35 13.62
CA GLU A 93 13.00 -10.05 14.62
C GLU A 93 13.37 -8.87 15.55
N ASP A 94 14.67 -8.64 15.81
CA ASP A 94 15.15 -7.51 16.61
C ASP A 94 14.98 -6.18 15.87
N CYS A 95 15.09 -6.19 14.54
CA CYS A 95 14.80 -5.04 13.70
C CYS A 95 13.28 -4.82 13.64
N ALA A 96 12.53 -5.91 13.41
CA ALA A 96 11.08 -5.87 13.31
C ALA A 96 10.44 -5.38 14.62
N SER A 97 11.03 -5.65 15.78
CA SER A 97 10.50 -5.20 17.08
C SER A 97 10.41 -3.69 17.25
N CYS A 98 10.96 -2.89 16.33
CA CYS A 98 10.79 -1.44 16.20
C CYS A 98 10.23 -1.04 14.82
N HIS A 99 10.55 -1.79 13.77
CA HIS A 99 10.09 -1.57 12.40
C HIS A 99 8.79 -2.31 12.03
N THR A 100 7.94 -2.64 13.00
CA THR A 100 6.58 -3.12 12.70
C THR A 100 5.63 -1.96 12.41
N GLU A 101 4.56 -2.26 11.67
CA GLU A 101 3.45 -1.33 11.35
C GLU A 101 2.83 -0.65 12.59
N ASN A 102 3.10 -1.13 13.81
CA ASN A 102 2.48 -0.68 15.06
C ASN A 102 3.37 0.18 15.98
N LEU A 103 4.58 0.59 15.57
CA LEU A 103 5.59 1.11 16.52
C LEU A 103 5.98 2.58 16.41
N ALA A 104 5.25 3.37 15.65
CA ALA A 104 5.22 4.79 15.97
C ALA A 104 4.55 4.96 17.34
N LYS A 105 5.29 5.37 18.38
CA LYS A 105 4.62 6.07 19.49
C LYS A 105 3.75 7.16 18.82
N PRO A 106 2.48 7.36 19.23
CA PRO A 106 1.52 8.19 18.50
C PRO A 106 1.93 9.64 18.18
N LEU A 107 3.11 10.09 18.63
CA LEU A 107 3.67 11.42 18.44
C LEU A 107 5.12 11.45 17.90
N THR A 108 5.75 10.30 17.65
CA THR A 108 7.14 10.24 17.12
C THR A 108 7.21 10.21 15.60
N VAL A 109 6.14 9.80 14.93
CA VAL A 109 6.06 9.72 13.46
C VAL A 109 5.08 10.75 12.91
N HIS A 110 3.98 10.99 13.61
CA HIS A 110 3.01 12.02 13.26
C HIS A 110 2.85 13.02 14.41
N PRO A 111 2.66 14.32 14.15
CA PRO A 111 2.33 15.29 15.19
C PRO A 111 0.93 15.03 15.78
N PRO A 112 0.60 15.63 16.96
CA PRO A 112 -0.76 15.58 17.47
C PRO A 112 -1.77 16.11 16.44
N ASN A 113 -2.94 15.48 16.38
CA ASN A 113 -4.02 15.81 15.43
C ASN A 113 -3.56 15.75 13.96
N PHE A 114 -2.70 14.80 13.60
CA PHE A 114 -2.22 14.63 12.23
C PHE A 114 -3.35 14.55 11.21
N GLU A 115 -4.53 14.04 11.56
CA GLU A 115 -5.73 14.05 10.72
C GLU A 115 -6.15 15.45 10.24
N THR A 116 -5.75 16.52 10.93
CA THR A 116 -6.06 17.90 10.52
C THR A 116 -5.05 18.47 9.52
N ILE A 117 -3.84 17.92 9.48
CA ILE A 117 -2.77 18.38 8.57
C ILE A 117 -2.38 17.34 7.51
N HIS A 118 -2.92 16.11 7.61
CA HIS A 118 -2.53 14.98 6.74
C HIS A 118 -2.73 15.30 5.25
N ALA A 119 -3.71 16.12 4.91
CA ALA A 119 -3.95 16.52 3.52
C ALA A 119 -2.79 17.37 2.96
N ILE A 120 -2.15 18.18 3.81
CA ILE A 120 -0.98 18.97 3.44
C ILE A 120 0.22 18.03 3.30
N ASP A 121 0.49 17.20 4.30
CA ASP A 121 1.65 16.30 4.31
C ASP A 121 1.57 15.24 3.18
N ALA A 122 0.38 14.69 2.91
CA ALA A 122 0.15 13.76 1.80
C ALA A 122 0.32 14.43 0.42
N HIS A 123 0.01 15.73 0.31
CA HIS A 123 0.19 16.49 -0.94
C HIS A 123 1.66 16.87 -1.17
N LEU A 124 2.44 17.04 -0.11
CA LEU A 124 3.86 17.38 -0.20
C LEU A 124 4.77 16.18 -0.46
N ASP A 125 4.21 14.96 -0.59
CA ASP A 125 4.92 13.69 -0.86
C ASP A 125 6.10 13.46 0.11
N GLN A 126 5.98 13.99 1.34
CA GLN A 126 7.16 14.24 2.17
C GLN A 126 7.66 13.02 2.93
N ASP A 127 6.86 11.97 3.07
CA ASP A 127 7.27 10.72 3.68
C ASP A 127 6.58 9.57 2.94
N ASN A 128 7.34 8.52 2.64
CA ASN A 128 6.87 7.36 1.90
C ASN A 128 5.90 6.55 2.78
N CYS A 129 4.68 7.08 2.96
CA CYS A 129 3.63 6.58 3.84
C CYS A 129 3.38 5.09 3.60
N THR A 130 3.57 4.64 2.35
CA THR A 130 3.36 3.25 1.93
C THR A 130 4.34 2.24 2.50
N ASP A 131 5.46 2.71 3.07
CA ASP A 131 6.41 1.88 3.80
C ASP A 131 5.78 1.30 5.07
N CYS A 132 4.85 2.04 5.69
CA CYS A 132 4.15 1.61 6.91
C CYS A 132 2.63 1.43 6.71
N HIS A 133 2.00 2.19 5.82
CA HIS A 133 0.55 2.23 5.60
C HIS A 133 0.15 1.68 4.23
N LYS A 134 -0.60 0.58 4.19
CA LYS A 134 -1.17 0.08 2.94
C LYS A 134 -2.30 0.99 2.46
N VAL A 135 -2.24 1.41 1.19
CA VAL A 135 -3.19 2.36 0.59
C VAL A 135 -4.64 1.85 0.69
N GLU A 136 -4.83 0.55 0.50
CA GLU A 136 -6.14 -0.10 0.43
C GLU A 136 -6.82 -0.20 1.80
N THR A 137 -6.06 -0.38 2.87
CA THR A 137 -6.61 -0.61 4.23
C THR A 137 -6.55 0.62 5.12
N PHE A 138 -5.60 1.53 4.87
CA PHE A 138 -5.42 2.74 5.67
C PHE A 138 -6.04 3.95 4.99
N CYS A 139 -5.49 4.37 3.84
CA CYS A 139 -5.90 5.58 3.13
C CYS A 139 -7.34 5.48 2.66
N ALA A 140 -7.65 4.42 1.89
CA ALA A 140 -8.99 4.23 1.32
C ALA A 140 -10.05 4.06 2.42
N SER A 141 -9.79 3.24 3.44
CA SER A 141 -10.73 3.02 4.55
C SER A 141 -11.07 4.32 5.29
N CYS A 142 -10.06 5.14 5.61
CA CYS A 142 -10.28 6.42 6.26
C CYS A 142 -11.07 7.37 5.36
N HIS A 143 -10.62 7.55 4.10
CA HIS A 143 -11.25 8.48 3.17
C HIS A 143 -12.69 8.09 2.81
N ILE A 144 -13.01 6.79 2.76
CA ILE A 144 -14.39 6.29 2.59
C ILE A 144 -15.21 6.61 3.84
N ARG A 145 -14.70 6.32 5.05
CA ARG A 145 -15.42 6.54 6.31
C ARG A 145 -15.69 8.03 6.56
N THR A 146 -14.76 8.90 6.21
CA THR A 146 -14.89 10.35 6.35
C THR A 146 -15.58 11.01 5.14
N ARG A 147 -15.95 10.21 4.12
CA ARG A 147 -16.62 10.67 2.89
C ARG A 147 -15.86 11.75 2.12
N VAL A 148 -14.52 11.67 2.14
CA VAL A 148 -13.63 12.53 1.35
C VAL A 148 -13.00 11.80 0.16
N SER A 149 -13.32 10.51 -0.03
CA SER A 149 -12.95 9.74 -1.23
C SER A 149 -13.93 10.00 -2.38
N ALA A 150 -13.51 9.87 -3.64
CA ALA A 150 -14.41 9.84 -4.80
C ALA A 150 -15.28 8.57 -4.94
N ILE A 151 -15.48 7.83 -3.85
CA ILE A 151 -16.45 6.74 -3.79
C ILE A 151 -17.72 7.33 -3.18
N GLU A 152 -18.82 7.25 -3.93
CA GLU A 152 -20.10 7.80 -3.51
C GLU A 152 -20.66 7.11 -2.25
N PRO A 153 -21.30 7.87 -1.34
CA PRO A 153 -21.49 9.32 -1.38
C PRO A 153 -20.24 10.12 -0.97
N ASN A 154 -19.80 11.05 -1.83
CA ASN A 154 -18.70 11.97 -1.55
C ASN A 154 -19.26 13.30 -1.03
N ASP A 155 -19.39 13.39 0.30
CA ASP A 155 -19.98 14.52 1.01
C ASP A 155 -18.99 14.97 2.10
N PRO A 156 -17.93 15.71 1.71
CA PRO A 156 -16.92 16.14 2.65
C PRO A 156 -17.53 17.10 3.68
N PRO A 157 -17.03 17.11 4.93
CA PRO A 157 -17.54 17.99 5.98
C PRO A 157 -17.55 19.46 5.53
N THR A 158 -18.59 20.21 5.89
CA THR A 158 -18.82 21.63 5.52
C THR A 158 -17.69 22.61 5.83
N ARG A 159 -16.68 22.21 6.61
CA ARG A 159 -15.51 23.02 6.95
C ARG A 159 -14.33 22.82 5.99
N VAL A 160 -14.46 21.93 5.01
CA VAL A 160 -13.41 21.60 4.07
C VAL A 160 -13.89 21.88 2.66
N GLU A 161 -13.84 23.15 2.27
CA GLU A 161 -14.10 23.58 0.91
C GLU A 161 -12.83 23.35 0.07
N PHE A 162 -12.77 22.21 -0.63
CA PHE A 162 -11.60 21.80 -1.41
C PHE A 162 -11.45 22.54 -2.74
N HIS A 163 -12.50 23.23 -3.20
CA HIS A 163 -12.50 23.96 -4.46
C HIS A 163 -12.71 25.46 -4.21
N PRO A 164 -11.84 26.36 -4.71
CA PRO A 164 -11.96 27.79 -4.47
C PRO A 164 -13.16 28.40 -5.21
N PRO A 165 -13.64 29.59 -4.80
CA PRO A 165 -14.65 30.34 -5.55
C PRO A 165 -14.25 30.52 -7.03
N GLY A 166 -15.19 30.27 -7.93
CA GLY A 166 -14.93 30.36 -9.37
C GLY A 166 -14.21 29.14 -9.98
N TRP A 167 -14.09 28.02 -9.26
CA TRP A 167 -13.52 26.75 -9.75
C TRP A 167 -14.06 26.29 -11.11
N LEU A 168 -15.38 26.36 -11.31
CA LEU A 168 -16.03 25.99 -12.57
C LEU A 168 -16.08 27.13 -13.60
N ASN A 169 -15.71 28.35 -13.22
CA ASN A 169 -15.72 29.49 -14.13
C ASN A 169 -14.42 29.54 -14.95
N ALA A 170 -14.49 29.18 -16.24
CA ALA A 170 -13.33 29.17 -17.14
C ALA A 170 -12.59 30.52 -17.26
N SER A 171 -13.24 31.64 -16.95
CA SER A 171 -12.62 32.98 -16.95
C SER A 171 -11.87 33.31 -15.65
N SER A 172 -12.05 32.51 -14.59
CA SER A 172 -11.32 32.70 -13.33
C SER A 172 -9.86 32.24 -13.50
N PRO A 173 -8.86 33.00 -13.01
CA PRO A 173 -7.47 32.52 -13.00
C PRO A 173 -7.27 31.29 -12.11
N ASN A 174 -8.20 31.01 -11.18
CA ASN A 174 -8.18 29.87 -10.26
C ASN A 174 -9.15 28.76 -10.71
N ASN A 175 -9.50 28.69 -11.99
CA ASN A 175 -10.38 27.65 -12.50
C ASN A 175 -9.72 26.26 -12.54
N HIS A 176 -10.55 25.22 -12.52
CA HIS A 176 -10.11 23.82 -12.49
C HIS A 176 -9.23 23.45 -13.68
N GLY A 177 -9.47 24.01 -14.87
CA GLY A 177 -8.65 23.75 -16.05
C GLY A 177 -7.25 24.36 -15.96
N VAL A 178 -7.06 25.46 -15.22
CA VAL A 178 -5.71 26.00 -14.93
C VAL A 178 -5.03 25.16 -13.85
N ALA A 179 -5.74 24.82 -12.78
CA ALA A 179 -5.21 23.98 -11.69
C ALA A 179 -4.80 22.59 -12.18
N ALA A 180 -5.68 21.90 -12.91
CA ALA A 180 -5.42 20.58 -13.50
C ALA A 180 -4.21 20.56 -14.43
N ARG A 181 -3.96 21.64 -15.20
CA ARG A 181 -2.78 21.75 -16.07
C ARG A 181 -1.48 21.97 -15.30
N ARG A 182 -1.53 22.47 -14.06
CA ARG A 182 -0.35 22.60 -13.21
C ARG A 182 0.03 21.26 -12.61
N ASN A 183 -0.97 20.54 -12.07
CA ASN A 183 -0.76 19.22 -11.50
C ASN A 183 -2.09 18.45 -11.40
N ILE A 184 -2.37 17.60 -12.38
CA ILE A 184 -3.58 16.76 -12.37
C ILE A 184 -3.52 15.68 -11.28
N THR A 185 -2.31 15.30 -10.84
CA THR A 185 -2.10 14.27 -9.81
C THR A 185 -2.71 14.69 -8.47
N ASP A 186 -2.73 16.00 -8.18
CA ASP A 186 -3.38 16.53 -6.97
C ASP A 186 -4.87 16.19 -6.93
N CYS A 187 -5.53 16.29 -8.08
CA CYS A 187 -6.93 15.94 -8.22
C CYS A 187 -7.10 14.41 -8.22
N ALA A 188 -6.27 13.69 -8.97
CA ALA A 188 -6.32 12.23 -9.13
C ALA A 188 -6.00 11.47 -7.83
N SER A 189 -5.44 12.14 -6.82
CA SER A 189 -5.23 11.59 -5.48
C SER A 189 -6.55 11.24 -4.78
N CYS A 190 -7.63 12.00 -5.07
CA CYS A 190 -8.95 11.80 -4.50
C CYS A 190 -9.99 11.42 -5.56
N HIS A 191 -9.88 11.96 -6.77
CA HIS A 191 -10.81 11.80 -7.89
C HIS A 191 -10.38 10.71 -8.87
N GLN A 192 -11.36 10.04 -9.47
CA GLN A 192 -11.15 9.01 -10.49
C GLN A 192 -11.46 9.56 -11.89
N GLU A 193 -10.95 8.90 -12.93
CA GLU A 193 -11.18 9.29 -14.34
C GLU A 193 -12.67 9.50 -14.66
N ARG A 194 -13.56 8.68 -14.06
CA ARG A 194 -15.02 8.81 -14.22
C ARG A 194 -15.57 10.18 -13.78
N ASP A 195 -14.94 10.82 -12.81
CA ASP A 195 -15.39 12.11 -12.27
C ASP A 195 -15.09 13.22 -13.27
N CYS A 196 -13.92 13.17 -13.90
CA CYS A 196 -13.48 14.10 -14.94
C CYS A 196 -14.42 14.03 -16.16
N VAL A 197 -14.66 12.82 -16.65
CA VAL A 197 -15.38 12.62 -17.92
C VAL A 197 -16.86 12.97 -17.83
N THR A 198 -17.43 13.10 -16.63
CA THR A 198 -18.82 13.55 -16.45
C THR A 198 -19.07 14.91 -17.13
N CYS A 199 -18.08 15.80 -17.13
CA CYS A 199 -18.15 17.10 -17.82
C CYS A 199 -17.26 17.16 -19.08
N HIS A 200 -16.17 16.38 -19.14
CA HIS A 200 -15.22 16.41 -20.25
C HIS A 200 -15.63 15.59 -21.49
N GLN A 201 -16.77 14.90 -21.47
CA GLN A 201 -17.28 14.07 -22.58
C GLN A 201 -17.55 14.80 -23.91
N GLY A 202 -17.48 16.14 -23.95
CA GLY A 202 -17.71 16.95 -25.16
C GLY A 202 -16.66 18.02 -25.42
N ILE A 203 -15.56 18.04 -24.68
CA ILE A 203 -14.51 19.06 -24.77
C ILE A 203 -13.20 18.35 -25.04
N ASN A 204 -12.30 18.94 -25.84
CA ASN A 204 -10.94 18.42 -25.95
C ASN A 204 -10.15 18.84 -24.69
N PRO A 205 -9.83 17.92 -23.76
CA PRO A 205 -9.11 18.27 -22.54
C PRO A 205 -7.61 18.47 -22.80
N HIS A 206 -7.15 18.08 -23.99
CA HIS A 206 -5.75 18.07 -24.34
C HIS A 206 -5.26 19.48 -24.70
N PRO A 207 -4.16 19.96 -24.10
CA PRO A 207 -3.55 21.21 -24.54
C PRO A 207 -2.97 21.06 -25.95
N PRO A 208 -2.73 22.16 -26.70
CA PRO A 208 -2.27 22.09 -28.10
C PRO A 208 -1.04 21.21 -28.31
N GLN A 209 -0.08 21.27 -27.38
CA GLN A 209 1.17 20.50 -27.39
C GLN A 209 1.01 19.00 -27.11
N PHE A 210 -0.16 18.54 -26.63
CA PHE A 210 -0.41 17.12 -26.37
C PHE A 210 -0.20 16.25 -27.61
N ARG A 211 -0.51 16.79 -28.80
CA ARG A 211 -0.29 16.10 -30.08
C ARG A 211 1.15 15.63 -30.27
N LEU A 212 2.14 16.34 -29.71
CA LEU A 212 3.56 16.01 -29.85
C LEU A 212 3.91 14.64 -29.24
N ASN A 213 3.17 14.20 -28.22
CA ASN A 213 3.39 12.92 -27.54
C ASN A 213 2.19 11.96 -27.64
N CYS A 214 1.13 12.32 -28.38
CA CYS A 214 -0.10 11.54 -28.40
C CYS A 214 0.14 10.09 -28.82
N GLY A 215 0.88 9.85 -29.91
CA GLY A 215 1.17 8.50 -30.39
C GLY A 215 1.92 7.65 -29.35
N ARG A 216 2.95 8.22 -28.72
CA ARG A 216 3.74 7.57 -27.67
C ARG A 216 2.87 7.19 -26.46
N TRP A 217 2.00 8.08 -26.00
CA TRP A 217 1.13 7.81 -24.85
C TRP A 217 0.04 6.81 -25.17
N LEU A 218 -0.54 6.87 -26.37
CA LEU A 218 -1.51 5.89 -26.85
C LEU A 218 -0.91 4.47 -26.89
N GLU A 219 0.36 4.34 -27.26
CA GLU A 219 1.06 3.05 -27.26
C GLU A 219 1.44 2.56 -25.87
N ALA A 220 1.73 3.47 -24.93
CA ALA A 220 2.10 3.14 -23.56
C ALA A 220 0.89 2.67 -22.73
N ASP A 221 -0.24 3.36 -22.81
CA ASP A 221 -1.46 2.95 -22.11
C ASP A 221 -2.75 3.37 -22.86
N PRO A 222 -3.32 2.50 -23.71
CA PRO A 222 -4.53 2.81 -24.46
C PRO A 222 -5.79 2.87 -23.58
N ARG A 223 -5.73 2.39 -22.33
CA ARG A 223 -6.90 2.31 -21.43
C ARG A 223 -7.44 3.68 -21.05
N ALA A 224 -6.57 4.66 -20.81
CA ALA A 224 -7.00 6.02 -20.56
C ALA A 224 -7.66 6.65 -21.80
N CYS A 225 -7.16 6.33 -23.00
CA CYS A 225 -7.66 6.90 -24.25
C CYS A 225 -9.08 6.43 -24.60
N VAL A 226 -9.40 5.16 -24.36
CA VAL A 226 -10.73 4.59 -24.72
C VAL A 226 -11.88 5.19 -23.92
N THR A 227 -11.60 5.84 -22.78
CA THR A 227 -12.62 6.50 -21.97
C THR A 227 -13.35 7.59 -22.76
N CYS A 228 -12.63 8.29 -23.65
CA CYS A 228 -13.17 9.36 -24.48
C CYS A 228 -13.13 9.05 -25.99
N HIS A 229 -12.24 8.15 -26.43
CA HIS A 229 -12.04 7.82 -27.84
C HIS A 229 -12.50 6.39 -28.16
N ALA A 230 -13.75 6.26 -28.60
CA ALA A 230 -14.36 4.97 -28.92
C ALA A 230 -13.69 4.22 -30.09
N ASP A 231 -12.98 4.92 -30.99
CA ASP A 231 -12.23 4.32 -32.10
C ASP A 231 -10.73 4.64 -31.98
N LEU A 232 -9.99 3.72 -31.35
CA LEU A 232 -8.54 3.83 -31.22
C LEU A 232 -7.79 3.75 -32.56
N SER A 233 -8.36 3.09 -33.57
CA SER A 233 -7.72 2.99 -34.88
C SER A 233 -7.79 4.33 -35.61
N ALA A 234 -8.92 5.02 -35.53
CA ALA A 234 -9.05 6.39 -35.99
C ALA A 234 -8.21 7.36 -35.16
N LEU A 235 -8.15 7.19 -33.83
CA LEU A 235 -7.30 8.01 -32.97
C LEU A 235 -5.83 7.88 -33.33
N LYS A 236 -5.33 6.64 -33.55
CA LYS A 236 -3.93 6.41 -33.92
C LYS A 236 -3.54 7.20 -35.16
N ARG A 237 -4.40 7.25 -36.19
CA ARG A 237 -4.16 8.05 -37.40
C ARG A 237 -4.11 9.56 -37.16
N ARG A 238 -4.76 10.06 -36.11
CA ARG A 238 -4.78 11.50 -35.74
C ARG A 238 -3.60 11.91 -34.84
N CYS A 239 -2.88 10.93 -34.31
CA CYS A 239 -1.75 11.10 -33.40
C CYS A 239 -0.40 10.77 -34.05
N LEU A 240 -0.42 10.45 -35.35
CA LEU A 240 0.75 10.36 -36.24
C LEU A 240 1.11 11.74 -36.80
#